data_AF-A0A920S0I9-F1
#
_entry.id   AF-A0A920S0I9-F1
#
_cell.length_a   1.000
_cell.length_b   1.000
_cell.length_c   1.000
_cell.angle_alpha   90.00
_cell.angle_beta   90.00
_cell.angle_gamma   90.00
#
_symmetry.space_group_name_H-M   'P 1'
#
loop_
_entity.id
_entity.type
_entity.pdbx_description
1 polymer ?
#
loop_
_entity_poly.entity_id
_entity_poly.type
_entity_poly.pdbx_seq_one_letter_code
_entity_poly.pdbx_strand_id
1 'polypeptide(L)' 'MVTKKFETHLLDIDYNKSSKACDPCFEECKKINKKVNNRKLSEIKDEEVSHIFLNIFENKR' A
#
# COMPACT_ATOMS: atom_id res chain seq x y z
N MET A 1 -0.52 -22.90 -21.05
CA MET A 1 -1.21 -22.57 -19.79
C MET A 1 -0.29 -22.98 -18.64
N VAL A 2 0.16 -22.03 -17.83
CA VAL A 2 0.95 -22.34 -16.63
C VAL A 2 -0.03 -22.64 -15.51
N THR A 3 -0.32 -23.92 -15.27
CA THR A 3 -1.09 -24.35 -14.10
C THR A 3 -0.16 -24.42 -12.91
N LYS A 4 0.18 -23.26 -12.32
CA LYS A 4 0.85 -23.25 -11.01
C LYS A 4 -0.06 -23.95 -10.01
N LYS A 5 0.42 -25.05 -9.44
CA LYS A 5 -0.25 -25.76 -8.36
C LYS A 5 -0.43 -24.77 -7.21
N PHE A 6 -1.68 -24.51 -6.82
CA PHE A 6 -1.97 -23.64 -5.70
C PHE A 6 -1.44 -24.29 -4.41
N GLU A 7 -0.58 -23.58 -3.70
CA GLU A 7 0.04 -24.10 -2.49
C GLU A 7 -0.87 -23.77 -1.30
N THR A 8 -1.48 -24.80 -0.71
CA THR A 8 -2.51 -24.66 0.34
C THR A 8 -2.01 -23.94 1.59
N HIS A 9 -0.71 -24.04 1.90
CA HIS A 9 -0.09 -23.35 3.03
C HIS A 9 -0.15 -21.82 2.93
N LEU A 10 -0.36 -21.26 1.73
CA LEU A 10 -0.51 -19.81 1.54
C LEU A 10 -1.81 -19.26 2.12
N LEU A 11 -2.80 -20.12 2.40
CA LEU A 11 -4.06 -19.76 3.07
C LEU A 11 -3.90 -19.66 4.60
N ASP A 12 -2.90 -20.33 5.17
CA ASP A 12 -2.64 -20.35 6.61
C ASP A 12 -1.81 -19.14 7.07
N ILE A 13 -1.36 -18.30 6.14
CA ILE A 13 -0.58 -17.09 6.42
C ILE A 13 -1.52 -15.95 6.84
N ASP A 14 -1.34 -15.42 8.06
CA ASP A 14 -1.96 -14.17 8.48
C ASP A 14 -1.22 -12.98 7.84
N TYR A 15 -1.67 -12.56 6.66
CA TYR A 15 -1.09 -11.43 5.94
C TYR A 15 -1.17 -10.10 6.72
N ASN A 16 -2.06 -9.98 7.73
CA ASN A 16 -2.11 -8.81 8.60
C ASN A 16 -0.90 -8.73 9.55
N LYS A 17 -0.21 -9.85 9.78
CA LYS A 17 1.02 -9.94 10.58
C LYS A 17 2.28 -10.06 9.72
N SER A 18 2.16 -9.93 8.40
CA SER A 18 3.31 -9.99 7.51
C SER A 18 4.23 -8.79 7.73
N SER A 19 5.55 -9.04 7.85
CA SER A 19 6.58 -8.00 7.88
C SER A 19 6.84 -7.38 6.50
N LYS A 20 6.28 -7.97 5.43
CA LYS A 20 6.41 -7.52 4.06
C LYS A 20 5.04 -7.23 3.46
N ALA A 21 4.90 -6.06 2.86
CA ALA A 21 3.75 -5.73 2.06
C ALA A 21 3.75 -6.56 0.76
N CYS A 22 2.56 -6.81 0.21
CA CYS A 22 2.44 -7.38 -1.13
C CYS A 22 3.06 -6.41 -2.16
N ASP A 23 3.57 -6.91 -3.30
CA ASP A 23 4.18 -6.04 -4.33
C ASP A 23 3.31 -4.83 -4.71
N PRO A 24 2.00 -4.96 -5.02
CA PRO A 24 1.19 -3.79 -5.33
C PRO A 24 0.98 -2.88 -4.10
N CYS A 25 0.83 -3.46 -2.91
CA CYS A 25 0.72 -2.70 -1.66
C CYS A 25 1.96 -1.83 -1.43
N PHE A 26 3.16 -2.39 -1.67
CA PHE A 26 4.43 -1.71 -1.48
C PHE A 26 4.61 -0.54 -2.47
N GLU A 27 4.19 -0.72 -3.73
CA GLU A 27 4.22 0.36 -4.71
C GLU A 27 3.29 1.52 -4.36
N GLU A 28 2.10 1.25 -3.81
CA GLU A 28 1.22 2.31 -3.30
C GLU A 28 1.85 3.03 -2.09
N CYS A 29 2.47 2.29 -1.16
CA CYS A 29 3.21 2.91 -0.04
C CYS A 29 4.34 3.83 -0.52
N LYS A 30 5.06 3.47 -1.60
CA LYS A 30 6.09 4.35 -2.20
C LYS A 30 5.49 5.64 -2.75
N LYS A 31 4.33 5.57 -3.42
CA LYS A 31 3.65 6.76 -3.96
C LYS A 31 3.22 7.70 -2.84
N ILE A 32 2.69 7.15 -1.75
CA ILE A 32 2.34 7.90 -0.53
C ILE A 32 3.58 8.58 0.04
N ASN A 33 4.67 7.82 0.28
CA ASN A 33 5.93 8.35 0.81
C ASN A 33 6.48 9.51 -0.03
N LYS A 34 6.42 9.38 -1.37
CA LYS A 34 6.84 10.45 -2.28
C LYS A 34 5.96 11.69 -2.16
N LYS A 35 4.63 11.54 -2.05
CA LYS A 35 3.68 12.66 -1.91
C LYS A 35 3.83 13.41 -0.59
N VAL A 36 4.10 12.69 0.50
CA VAL A 36 4.36 13.30 1.81
C VAL A 36 5.79 13.81 1.95
N ASN A 37 6.58 13.79 0.87
CA ASN A 37 7.99 14.21 0.85
C ASN A 37 8.84 13.50 1.91
N ASN A 38 8.63 12.20 2.09
CA ASN A 38 9.27 11.35 3.10
C ASN A 38 9.12 11.83 4.56
N ARG A 39 8.18 12.75 4.84
CA ARG A 39 7.75 13.08 6.21
C ARG A 39 7.12 11.86 6.86
N LYS A 40 7.21 11.76 8.18
CA LYS A 40 6.45 10.75 8.91
C LYS A 40 4.96 11.10 8.86
N LEU A 41 4.09 10.09 8.82
CA LEU A 41 2.63 10.33 8.84
C LEU A 41 2.19 11.12 10.07
N SER A 42 2.85 10.93 11.21
CA SER A 42 2.63 11.68 12.46
C SER A 42 2.97 13.17 12.36
N GLU A 43 3.72 13.59 11.33
CA GLU A 43 4.10 14.99 11.10
C GLU A 43 3.14 15.69 10.14
N ILE A 44 2.20 14.95 9.53
CA ILE A 44 1.20 15.50 8.62
C ILE A 44 0.03 16.01 9.46
N LYS A 45 -0.36 17.27 9.24
CA LYS A 45 -1.53 17.84 9.91
C LYS A 45 -2.81 17.32 9.25
N ASP A 46 -3.87 17.16 10.02
CA ASP A 46 -5.17 16.68 9.52
C ASP A 46 -5.71 17.53 8.35
N GLU A 47 -5.47 18.84 8.41
CA GLU A 47 -5.81 19.81 7.35
C GLU A 47 -5.09 19.49 6.03
N GLU A 48 -3.85 18.98 6.08
CA GLU A 48 -3.04 18.63 4.92
C GLU A 48 -3.45 17.27 4.33
N VAL A 49 -4.04 16.38 5.14
CA VAL A 49 -4.37 15.00 4.72
C VAL A 49 -5.28 15.01 3.50
N SER A 50 -6.37 15.79 3.52
CA SER A 50 -7.26 15.89 2.36
C SER A 50 -6.49 16.32 1.11
N HIS A 51 -5.71 17.39 1.17
CA HIS A 51 -4.95 17.89 0.02
C HIS A 51 -3.90 16.89 -0.52
N ILE A 52 -3.24 16.13 0.37
CA ILE A 52 -2.21 15.16 0.00
C ILE A 52 -2.84 13.88 -0.58
N PHE A 53 -3.90 13.37 0.03
CA PHE A 53 -4.42 12.03 -0.20
C PHE A 53 -5.61 11.96 -1.18
N LEU A 54 -6.28 13.08 -1.48
CA LEU A 54 -7.43 13.12 -2.41
C LEU A 54 -7.13 12.49 -3.78
N ASN A 55 -5.89 12.63 -4.27
CA ASN A 55 -5.52 12.23 -5.62
C ASN A 55 -4.64 10.96 -5.66
N ILE A 56 -4.55 10.18 -4.57
CA ILE A 56 -3.71 8.97 -4.52
C ILE A 56 -4.41 7.80 -5.21
N PHE A 57 -5.70 7.65 -4.96
CA PHE A 57 -6.52 6.58 -5.52
C PHE A 57 -7.46 7.10 -6.61
N GLU A 58 -7.10 8.21 -7.28
CA GLU A 58 -7.86 8.70 -8.42
C GLU A 58 -8.05 7.55 -9.40
N ASN A 59 -9.31 7.14 -9.50
CA ASN A 59 -9.79 6.11 -10.39
C ASN A 59 -9.58 6.66 -11.80
N LYS A 60 -8.46 6.32 -12.43
CA LYS A 60 -8.28 6.55 -13.86
C LYS A 60 -9.31 5.68 -14.57
N ARG A 61 -10.45 6.32 -14.84
CA ARG A 61 -11.49 5.84 -15.75
C ARG A 61 -10.89 5.42 -17.08
#